data_AF-A0AAJ0PL58-F1
#
_entry.id   AF-A0AAJ0PL58-F1
#
_cell.length_a   1.000
_cell.length_b   1.000
_cell.length_c   1.000
_cell.angle_alpha   90.00
_cell.angle_beta   90.00
_cell.angle_gamma   90.00
#
_symmetry.space_group_name_H-M   'P 1'
#
loop_
_entity.id
_entity.type
_entity.pdbx_description
1 polymer ?
#
loop_
_entity_poly.entity_id
_entity_poly.type
_entity_poly.pdbx_seq_one_letter_code
_entity_poly.pdbx_strand_id
1 'polypeptide(L)'
;MLPMIVPIVIVAVATYFFFALLGLTNNFHGLVLGHAALGAPFAVVTATAMLEDYVKSLIRAGKSRGAGPLTTFFWVTLPLILPGAGSGARFAFATSFDEVVLTLLLVGPEQSTLPRQMIAGIRENVSPAIAAVATIPIVISISVLLTLEWLRGRA
;
A
#
# COMPACT_ATOMS: atom_id res chain seq x y z
N MET A 1 2.03 8.23 8.18
CA MET A 1 1.06 8.06 9.28
C MET A 1 -0.18 8.92 9.09
N LEU A 2 -0.05 10.19 8.67
CA LEU A 2 -1.19 11.09 8.43
C LEU A 2 -2.35 10.50 7.59
N PRO A 3 -2.11 9.75 6.49
CA PRO A 3 -3.21 9.19 5.69
C PRO A 3 -4.06 8.15 6.42
N MET A 4 -3.55 7.54 7.50
CA MET A 4 -4.21 6.46 8.23
C MET A 4 -5.16 6.98 9.33
N ILE A 5 -5.00 8.24 9.73
CA ILE A 5 -5.77 8.89 10.81
C ILE A 5 -6.85 9.81 10.24
N VAL A 6 -6.55 10.46 9.11
CA VAL A 6 -7.47 11.38 8.44
C VAL A 6 -8.53 10.59 7.66
N PRO A 7 -9.81 10.99 7.70
CA PRO A 7 -10.84 10.38 6.86
C PRO A 7 -10.42 10.31 5.39
N ILE A 8 -10.53 9.13 4.78
CA ILE A 8 -9.91 8.88 3.47
C ILE A 8 -10.48 9.76 2.36
N VAL A 9 -11.75 10.15 2.47
CA VAL A 9 -12.39 11.12 1.55
C VAL A 9 -11.64 12.46 1.56
N ILE A 10 -11.21 12.94 2.72
CA ILE A 10 -10.46 14.19 2.85
C ILE A 10 -9.08 14.04 2.19
N VAL A 11 -8.41 12.91 2.41
CA VAL A 11 -7.12 12.61 1.77
C VAL A 11 -7.29 12.58 0.25
N ALA A 12 -8.33 11.90 -0.25
CA ALA A 12 -8.60 11.77 -1.67
C ALA A 12 -8.89 13.13 -2.34
N VAL A 13 -9.71 13.98 -1.71
CA VAL A 13 -9.97 15.33 -2.20
C VAL A 13 -8.71 16.20 -2.18
N ALA A 14 -7.93 16.14 -1.11
CA ALA A 14 -6.67 16.88 -1.01
C ALA A 14 -5.66 16.43 -2.08
N THR A 15 -5.51 15.12 -2.28
CA THR A 15 -4.65 14.56 -3.33
C THR A 15 -5.13 14.98 -4.72
N TYR A 16 -6.44 15.00 -4.98
CA TYR A 16 -6.98 15.47 -6.26
C TYR A 16 -6.57 16.92 -6.56
N PHE A 17 -6.81 17.86 -5.63
CA PHE A 17 -6.46 19.27 -5.85
C PHE A 17 -4.95 19.45 -6.02
N PHE A 18 -4.14 18.74 -5.22
CA PHE A 18 -2.69 18.79 -5.34
C PHE A 18 -2.20 18.24 -6.69
N PHE A 19 -2.73 17.10 -7.14
CA PHE A 19 -2.37 16.50 -8.42
C PHE A 19 -2.90 17.30 -9.62
N ALA A 20 -4.04 17.98 -9.47
CA ALA A 20 -4.56 18.86 -10.51
C ALA A 20 -3.59 20.01 -10.83
N LEU A 21 -2.97 20.61 -9.81
CA LEU A 21 -1.95 21.65 -9.98
C LEU A 21 -0.71 21.15 -10.73
N LEU A 22 -0.40 19.86 -10.60
CA LEU A 22 0.75 19.20 -11.24
C LEU A 22 0.41 18.55 -12.59
N GLY A 23 -0.85 18.61 -13.03
CA GLY A 23 -1.30 17.91 -14.25
C GLY A 23 -1.29 16.38 -14.14
N LEU A 24 -1.37 15.84 -12.92
CA LEU A 24 -1.35 14.40 -12.63
C LEU A 24 -2.76 13.80 -12.50
N THR A 25 -3.82 14.60 -12.62
CA THR A 25 -5.19 14.08 -12.72
C THR A 25 -5.42 13.40 -14.06
N ASN A 26 -6.32 12.41 -14.10
CA ASN A 26 -6.64 11.62 -15.28
C ASN A 26 -5.44 10.88 -15.89
N ASN A 27 -4.38 10.68 -15.12
CA ASN A 27 -3.13 10.06 -15.55
C ASN A 27 -2.86 8.79 -14.75
N PHE A 28 -2.39 7.73 -15.42
CA PHE A 28 -2.08 6.45 -14.78
C PHE A 28 -0.97 6.62 -13.74
N HIS A 29 0.03 7.45 -14.02
CA HIS A 29 1.09 7.76 -13.08
C HIS A 29 0.57 8.50 -11.84
N GLY A 30 -0.37 9.43 -12.03
CA GLY A 30 -1.04 10.09 -10.91
C GLY A 30 -1.82 9.09 -10.05
N LEU A 31 -2.55 8.16 -10.67
CA LEU A 31 -3.24 7.10 -9.95
C LEU A 31 -2.27 6.23 -9.13
N VAL A 32 -1.17 5.77 -9.74
CA VAL A 32 -0.15 4.97 -9.06
C VAL A 32 0.48 5.73 -7.89
N LEU A 33 0.82 7.01 -8.07
CA LEU A 33 1.41 7.83 -7.01
C LEU A 33 0.43 8.08 -5.86
N GLY A 34 -0.85 8.29 -6.15
CA GLY A 34 -1.89 8.47 -5.14
C GLY A 34 -2.04 7.22 -4.27
N HIS A 35 -2.15 6.05 -4.91
CA HIS A 35 -2.22 4.77 -4.21
C HIS A 35 -0.94 4.41 -3.46
N ALA A 36 0.24 4.72 -4.02
CA ALA A 36 1.51 4.53 -3.35
C ALA A 36 1.62 5.41 -2.09
N ALA A 37 1.16 6.66 -2.15
CA ALA A 37 1.15 7.57 -1.00
C ALA A 37 0.19 7.11 0.10
N LEU A 38 -0.97 6.57 -0.27
CA LEU A 38 -1.91 5.93 0.67
C LEU A 38 -1.33 4.67 1.31
N GLY A 39 -0.62 3.84 0.53
CA GLY A 39 -0.05 2.57 0.97
C GLY A 39 1.24 2.68 1.78
N ALA A 40 2.04 3.74 1.54
CA ALA A 40 3.36 3.91 2.17
C ALA A 40 3.39 3.79 3.71
N PRO A 41 2.40 4.32 4.47
CA PRO A 41 2.36 4.16 5.92
C PRO A 41 2.40 2.70 6.37
N PHE A 42 1.73 1.78 5.68
CA PHE A 42 1.70 0.36 6.07
C PHE A 42 3.07 -0.29 5.97
N ALA A 43 3.82 0.00 4.89
CA ALA A 43 5.20 -0.45 4.73
C ALA A 43 6.10 0.11 5.84
N VAL A 44 5.94 1.39 6.19
CA VAL A 44 6.74 2.03 7.26
C VAL A 44 6.44 1.41 8.63
N VAL A 45 5.17 1.28 9.03
CA VAL A 45 4.82 0.70 10.35
C VAL A 45 5.42 -0.69 10.51
N THR A 46 5.17 -1.56 9.54
CA THR A 46 5.63 -2.96 9.60
C THR A 46 7.15 -3.09 9.52
N ALA A 47 7.83 -2.23 8.76
CA ALA A 47 9.29 -2.20 8.74
C ALA A 47 9.88 -1.73 10.07
N THR A 48 9.30 -0.68 10.67
CA THR A 48 9.77 -0.15 11.97
C THR A 48 9.49 -1.11 13.13
N ALA A 49 8.43 -1.92 13.05
CA ALA A 49 8.15 -2.95 14.05
C ALA A 49 9.26 -4.01 14.17
N MET A 50 10.06 -4.21 13.11
CA MET A 50 11.19 -5.14 13.11
C MET A 50 12.47 -4.56 13.73
N LEU A 51 12.48 -3.27 14.11
CA LEU A 51 13.64 -2.64 14.75
C LEU A 51 13.74 -2.99 16.24
N GLU A 52 13.90 -4.29 16.51
CA GLU A 52 14.15 -4.82 17.84
C GLU A 52 15.57 -4.45 18.34
N ASP A 53 15.81 -4.61 19.64
CA ASP A 53 17.09 -4.25 20.25
C ASP A 53 18.27 -5.05 19.68
N TYR A 54 18.02 -6.27 19.21
CA TYR A 54 18.97 -7.07 18.45
C TYR A 54 19.42 -6.36 17.15
N VAL A 55 18.48 -5.85 16.34
CA VAL A 55 18.79 -5.13 15.10
C VAL A 55 19.56 -3.85 15.38
N LYS A 56 19.19 -3.12 16.45
CA LYS A 56 19.95 -1.93 16.89
C LYS A 56 21.37 -2.28 17.33
N SER A 57 21.61 -3.46 17.89
CA SER A 57 22.96 -3.93 18.23
C SER A 57 23.81 -4.18 16.98
N LEU A 58 23.26 -4.80 15.94
CA LEU A 58 23.93 -5.04 14.65
C LEU A 58 24.29 -3.74 13.93
N ILE A 59 23.39 -2.74 13.95
CA ILE A 59 23.66 -1.41 13.40
C ILE A 59 24.83 -0.73 14.14
N ARG A 60 24.88 -0.84 15.48
CA ARG A 60 26.00 -0.32 16.28
C ARG A 60 27.32 -1.03 15.98
N ALA A 61 27.29 -2.34 15.78
CA ALA A 61 28.45 -3.14 15.39
C ALA A 61 28.98 -2.79 13.99
N GLY A 62 28.09 -2.54 13.02
CA GLY A 62 28.48 -2.07 11.68
C GLY A 62 29.18 -0.71 11.75
N LYS A 63 28.63 0.23 12.53
CA LYS A 63 29.24 1.55 12.74
C LYS A 63 30.60 1.48 13.44
N SER A 64 30.78 0.60 14.43
CA SER A 64 32.07 0.46 15.12
C SER A 64 33.17 -0.15 14.23
N ARG A 65 32.81 -0.80 13.12
CA ARG A 65 33.73 -1.27 12.08
C ARG A 65 34.00 -0.24 10.98
N GLY A 66 33.55 1.01 11.14
CA GLY A 66 33.79 2.09 10.19
C GLY A 66 32.83 2.10 9.00
N ALA A 67 31.76 1.30 9.01
CA ALA A 67 30.76 1.36 7.95
C ALA A 67 29.98 2.68 8.00
N GLY A 68 29.87 3.36 6.84
CA GLY A 68 29.08 4.58 6.71
C GLY A 68 27.57 4.33 6.90
N PRO A 69 26.77 5.39 7.10
CA PRO A 69 25.32 5.28 7.32
C PRO A 69 24.59 4.58 6.17
N LEU A 70 24.95 4.90 4.93
CA LEU A 70 24.36 4.29 3.72
C LEU A 70 24.71 2.81 3.62
N THR A 71 25.99 2.46 3.84
CA THR A 71 26.45 1.06 3.84
C THR A 71 25.73 0.26 4.91
N THR A 72 25.63 0.80 6.13
CA THR A 72 24.92 0.15 7.24
C THR A 72 23.43 -0.02 6.92
N PHE A 73 22.81 0.96 6.29
CA PHE A 73 21.40 0.86 5.87
C PHE A 73 21.20 -0.26 4.85
N PHE A 74 21.90 -0.25 3.71
CA PHE A 74 21.65 -1.22 2.64
C PHE A 74 22.09 -2.64 2.98
N TRP A 75 23.14 -2.81 3.77
CA TRP A 75 23.73 -4.12 4.05
C TRP A 75 23.32 -4.73 5.39
N VAL A 76 22.89 -3.92 6.36
CA VAL A 76 22.48 -4.41 7.69
C VAL A 76 21.00 -4.15 7.91
N THR A 77 20.57 -2.89 7.89
CA THR A 77 19.20 -2.53 8.28
C THR A 77 18.17 -3.04 7.28
N LEU A 78 18.36 -2.77 5.99
CA LEU A 78 17.40 -3.02 4.92
C LEU A 78 17.06 -4.52 4.80
N PRO A 79 18.03 -5.47 4.74
CA PRO A 79 17.73 -6.90 4.68
C PRO A 79 16.96 -7.41 5.90
N LEU A 80 17.22 -6.84 7.09
CA LEU A 80 16.57 -7.23 8.34
C LEU A 80 15.12 -6.74 8.43
N ILE A 81 14.84 -5.52 7.96
CA ILE A 81 13.47 -4.96 7.96
C ILE A 81 12.66 -5.39 6.73
N LEU A 82 13.29 -5.92 5.67
CA LEU A 82 12.64 -6.29 4.40
C LEU A 82 11.48 -7.29 4.57
N PRO A 83 11.60 -8.36 5.39
CA PRO A 83 10.48 -9.27 5.66
C PRO A 83 9.28 -8.57 6.32
N GLY A 84 9.57 -7.62 7.22
CA GLY A 84 8.55 -6.75 7.82
C GLY A 84 7.89 -5.84 6.79
N ALA A 85 8.70 -5.13 6.00
CA ALA A 85 8.23 -4.25 4.92
C ALA A 85 7.36 -5.00 3.88
N GLY A 86 7.73 -6.24 3.54
CA GLY A 86 6.93 -7.11 2.67
C GLY A 86 5.55 -7.45 3.24
N SER A 87 5.41 -7.46 4.57
CA SER A 87 4.10 -7.57 5.24
C SER A 87 3.30 -6.27 5.09
N GLY A 88 3.93 -5.11 5.25
CA GLY A 88 3.26 -3.83 5.02
C GLY A 88 2.87 -3.58 3.56
N ALA A 89 3.66 -4.06 2.61
CA ALA A 89 3.36 -3.97 1.18
C ALA A 89 2.04 -4.69 0.82
N ARG A 90 1.74 -5.80 1.51
CA ARG A 90 0.49 -6.54 1.34
C ARG A 90 -0.73 -5.78 1.86
N PHE A 91 -0.61 -5.18 3.05
CA PHE A 91 -1.67 -4.31 3.57
C PHE A 91 -1.89 -3.08 2.68
N ALA A 92 -0.79 -2.46 2.23
CA ALA A 92 -0.84 -1.36 1.27
C ALA A 92 -1.59 -1.75 -0.02
N PHE A 93 -1.33 -2.96 -0.55
CA PHE A 93 -2.04 -3.48 -1.72
C PHE A 93 -3.54 -3.68 -1.44
N ALA A 94 -3.89 -4.33 -0.34
CA ALA A 94 -5.29 -4.58 0.02
C ALA A 94 -6.06 -3.25 0.19
N THR A 95 -5.49 -2.29 0.90
CA THR A 95 -6.08 -0.95 1.06
C THR A 95 -6.19 -0.21 -0.26
N SER A 96 -5.14 -0.24 -1.10
CA SER A 96 -5.19 0.39 -2.42
C SER A 96 -6.27 -0.22 -3.31
N PHE A 97 -6.44 -1.54 -3.27
CA PHE A 97 -7.43 -2.24 -4.08
C PHE A 97 -8.87 -1.91 -3.67
N ASP A 98 -9.11 -1.76 -2.36
CA ASP A 98 -10.43 -1.41 -1.81
C ASP A 98 -10.74 0.10 -1.91
N GLU A 99 -9.75 0.92 -2.26
CA GLU A 99 -9.89 2.37 -2.27
C GLU A 99 -10.52 2.91 -3.56
N VAL A 100 -11.85 3.03 -3.51
CA VAL A 100 -12.68 3.50 -4.62
C VAL A 100 -12.75 5.03 -4.68
N VAL A 101 -12.73 5.73 -3.56
CA VAL A 101 -12.97 7.19 -3.53
C VAL A 101 -11.81 7.93 -4.19
N LEU A 102 -10.56 7.59 -3.82
CA LEU A 102 -9.39 8.16 -4.48
C LEU A 102 -9.41 7.91 -5.99
N THR A 103 -9.76 6.67 -6.37
CA THR A 103 -9.79 6.24 -7.77
C THR A 103 -10.87 6.98 -8.57
N LEU A 104 -12.06 7.18 -8.01
CA LEU A 104 -13.13 7.94 -8.67
C LEU A 104 -12.78 9.41 -8.87
N LEU A 105 -12.02 10.01 -7.96
CA LEU A 105 -11.60 11.40 -8.07
C LEU A 105 -10.42 11.60 -9.04
N LEU A 106 -9.43 10.70 -9.04
CA LEU A 106 -8.22 10.87 -9.83
C LEU A 106 -8.30 10.34 -11.27
N VAL A 107 -9.18 9.38 -11.56
CA VAL A 107 -9.18 8.66 -12.84
C VAL A 107 -10.03 9.34 -13.91
N GLY A 108 -9.46 9.45 -15.11
CA GLY A 108 -10.15 9.93 -16.30
C GLY A 108 -11.06 8.88 -16.95
N PRO A 109 -11.96 9.28 -17.87
CA PRO A 109 -12.88 8.37 -18.54
C PRO A 109 -12.20 7.22 -19.30
N GLU A 110 -10.96 7.42 -19.77
CA GLU A 110 -10.21 6.40 -20.52
C GLU A 110 -9.55 5.34 -19.64
N GLN A 111 -9.42 5.58 -18.33
CA GLN A 111 -8.79 4.60 -17.43
C GLN A 111 -9.86 3.87 -16.64
N SER A 112 -9.91 2.56 -16.82
CA SER A 112 -10.93 1.71 -16.22
C SER A 112 -10.27 0.80 -15.19
N THR A 113 -10.43 1.12 -13.92
CA THR A 113 -10.06 0.23 -12.80
C THR A 113 -11.24 -0.67 -12.46
N LEU A 114 -10.95 -1.86 -11.90
CA LEU A 114 -11.98 -2.81 -11.50
C LEU A 114 -13.03 -2.18 -10.55
N PRO A 115 -12.65 -1.45 -9.49
CA PRO A 115 -13.64 -0.90 -8.56
C PRO A 115 -14.50 0.21 -9.18
N ARG A 116 -13.93 1.02 -10.09
CA ARG A 116 -14.68 2.04 -10.85
C ARG A 116 -15.74 1.39 -11.73
N GLN A 117 -15.39 0.33 -12.45
CA GLN A 117 -16.32 -0.39 -13.31
C GLN A 117 -17.44 -1.05 -12.49
N MET A 118 -17.14 -1.58 -11.30
CA MET A 118 -18.16 -2.13 -10.41
C MET A 118 -19.17 -1.07 -9.97
N ILE A 119 -18.73 0.12 -9.57
CA ILE A 119 -19.62 1.24 -9.21
C ILE A 119 -20.45 1.72 -10.40
N ALA A 120 -19.83 1.85 -11.58
CA ALA A 120 -20.55 2.21 -12.81
C ALA A 120 -21.62 1.17 -13.16
N GLY A 121 -21.28 -0.11 -13.07
CA GLY A 121 -22.20 -1.23 -13.30
C GLY A 121 -23.39 -1.23 -12.35
N ILE A 122 -23.20 -0.97 -11.04
CA ILE A 122 -24.32 -0.88 -10.07
C ILE A 122 -25.32 0.21 -10.47
N ARG A 123 -24.83 1.33 -11.03
CA ARG A 123 -25.66 2.45 -11.45
C ARG A 123 -26.45 2.18 -12.73
N GLU A 124 -25.91 1.36 -13.63
CA GLU A 124 -26.51 1.06 -14.93
C GLU A 124 -27.43 -0.18 -14.89
N ASN A 125 -27.08 -1.24 -14.14
CA ASN A 125 -27.93 -2.40 -13.85
C ASN A 125 -27.32 -3.24 -12.70
N VAL A 126 -28.10 -3.59 -11.67
CA VAL A 126 -27.63 -4.50 -10.59
C VAL A 126 -27.50 -5.92 -11.14
N SER A 127 -26.31 -6.24 -11.66
CA SER A 127 -25.99 -7.56 -12.22
C SER A 127 -25.41 -8.49 -11.16
N PRO A 128 -25.80 -9.79 -11.12
CA PRO A 128 -25.14 -10.80 -10.29
C PRO A 128 -23.62 -10.90 -10.51
N ALA A 129 -23.13 -10.47 -11.67
CA ALA A 129 -21.69 -10.43 -11.98
C ALA A 129 -20.90 -9.53 -11.02
N ILE A 130 -21.49 -8.44 -10.52
CA ILE A 130 -20.82 -7.52 -9.60
C ILE A 130 -20.58 -8.21 -8.25
N ALA A 131 -21.57 -8.98 -7.77
CA ALA A 131 -21.42 -9.78 -6.56
C ALA A 131 -20.34 -10.86 -6.72
N ALA A 132 -20.24 -11.50 -7.88
CA ALA A 132 -19.18 -12.46 -8.17
C ALA A 132 -17.79 -11.79 -8.17
N VAL A 133 -17.63 -10.64 -8.82
CA VAL A 133 -16.35 -9.90 -8.84
C VAL A 133 -15.97 -9.40 -7.45
N ALA A 134 -16.92 -9.03 -6.60
CA ALA A 134 -16.66 -8.65 -5.21
C ALA A 134 -16.05 -9.78 -4.35
N THR A 135 -16.20 -11.05 -4.75
CA THR A 135 -15.55 -12.17 -4.05
C THR A 135 -14.05 -12.25 -4.34
N ILE A 136 -13.58 -11.70 -5.46
CA ILE A 136 -12.17 -11.74 -5.87
C ILE A 136 -11.26 -11.06 -4.82
N PRO A 137 -11.50 -9.79 -4.40
CA PRO A 137 -10.69 -9.17 -3.34
C PRO A 137 -10.74 -9.92 -2.02
N ILE A 138 -11.88 -10.53 -1.68
CA ILE A 138 -12.04 -11.33 -0.46
C ILE A 138 -11.12 -12.56 -0.54
N VAL A 139 -11.17 -13.30 -1.64
CA VAL A 139 -10.30 -14.46 -1.88
C VAL A 139 -8.84 -14.06 -1.89
N ILE A 140 -8.47 -12.95 -2.54
CA ILE A 140 -7.09 -12.45 -2.55
C ILE A 140 -6.63 -12.11 -1.12
N SER A 141 -7.45 -11.42 -0.35
CA SER A 141 -7.13 -11.05 1.03
C SER A 141 -6.93 -12.27 1.92
N ILE A 142 -7.82 -13.26 1.81
CA ILE A 142 -7.71 -14.54 2.53
C ILE A 142 -6.45 -15.29 2.10
N SER A 143 -6.19 -15.40 0.79
CA SER A 143 -4.98 -16.04 0.24
C SER A 143 -3.71 -15.43 0.84
N VAL A 144 -3.64 -14.11 0.87
CA VAL A 144 -2.49 -13.36 1.40
C VAL A 144 -2.31 -13.63 2.91
N LEU A 145 -3.39 -13.65 3.68
CA LEU A 145 -3.37 -13.95 5.12
C LEU A 145 -2.98 -15.41 5.41
N LEU A 146 -3.49 -16.37 4.66
CA LEU A 146 -3.14 -17.79 4.84
C LEU A 146 -1.66 -18.04 4.50
N THR A 147 -1.16 -17.40 3.44
CA THR A 147 0.26 -17.49 3.07
C THR A 147 1.15 -16.92 4.18
N LEU A 148 0.70 -15.86 4.87
CA LEU A 148 1.38 -15.27 6.02
C LEU A 148 1.47 -16.23 7.21
N GLU A 149 0.35 -16.86 7.56
CA GLU A 149 0.28 -17.78 8.69
C GLU A 149 1.14 -19.02 8.47
N TRP A 150 1.13 -19.52 7.24
CA TRP A 150 1.96 -20.65 6.84
C TRP A 150 3.47 -20.33 6.83
N LEU A 151 3.87 -19.12 6.41
CA LEU A 151 5.27 -18.67 6.49
C LEU A 151 5.72 -18.46 7.93
N ARG A 152 4.86 -17.93 8.81
CA ARG A 152 5.16 -17.72 10.23
C ARG A 152 5.26 -19.02 11.02
N GLY A 153 4.47 -20.04 10.68
CA GLY A 153 4.55 -21.35 11.32
C GLY A 153 5.81 -22.16 10.97
N ARG A 154 6.68 -21.65 10.10
CA ARG A 154 7.96 -22.28 9.69
C ARG A 154 9.21 -21.61 10.28
N ALA A 155 9.07 -20.45 10.93
CA ALA A 155 10.14 -19.73 11.60
C ALA A 155 10.11 -20.05 13.11
#